data_AF-A0A4P9C886-F1
#
_entry.id   AF-A0A4P9C886-F1
#
_cell.length_a   1.000
_cell.length_b   1.000
_cell.length_c   1.000
_cell.angle_alpha   90.00
_cell.angle_beta   90.00
_cell.angle_gamma   90.00
#
_symmetry.space_group_name_H-M   'P 1'
#
loop_
_entity.id
_entity.type
_entity.pdbx_description
1 polymer ?
#
loop_
_entity_poly.entity_id
_entity_poly.type
_entity_poly.pdbx_seq_one_letter_code
_entity_poly.pdbx_strand_id
1 'polypeptide(L)'
;MTENQERYAGLIKQALENERTMILIEPIKMALMEALRVHVQPKGEKRRSFDTIVPTEKGNWDVAVKNLRTRINHVYGEKVV
;
A
#
# COMPACT_ATOMS: atom_id res chain seq x y z
N MET A 1 -3.86 -14.90 -1.86
CA MET A 1 -2.85 -14.15 -1.09
C MET A 1 -2.30 -15.09 -0.03
N THR A 2 -1.09 -14.87 0.47
CA THR A 2 -0.59 -15.55 1.68
C THR A 2 -1.13 -14.86 2.94
N GLU A 3 -1.05 -15.50 4.11
CA GLU A 3 -1.50 -14.91 5.38
C GLU A 3 -0.83 -13.56 5.66
N ASN A 4 0.48 -13.45 5.38
CA ASN A 4 1.22 -12.21 5.57
C ASN A 4 0.77 -11.12 4.58
N GLN A 5 0.52 -11.48 3.32
CA GLN A 5 -0.04 -10.57 2.32
C GLN A 5 -1.42 -10.05 2.74
N GLU A 6 -2.32 -10.92 3.22
CA GLU A 6 -3.67 -10.53 3.67
C GLU A 6 -3.62 -9.59 4.86
N ARG A 7 -2.80 -9.93 5.86
CA ARG A 7 -2.66 -9.12 7.07
C ARG A 7 -2.02 -7.76 6.78
N TYR A 8 -0.98 -7.73 5.94
CA TYR A 8 -0.34 -6.48 5.55
C TYR A 8 -1.24 -5.62 4.66
N ALA A 9 -2.00 -6.23 3.74
CA ALA A 9 -3.04 -5.54 2.97
C ALA A 9 -4.10 -4.91 3.88
N GLY A 10 -4.49 -5.60 4.95
CA GLY A 10 -5.40 -5.07 5.98
C GLY A 10 -4.87 -3.81 6.64
N LEU A 11 -3.60 -3.79 7.05
CA LEU A 11 -2.96 -2.60 7.64
C LEU A 11 -2.89 -1.43 6.65
N ILE A 12 -2.54 -1.71 5.39
CA ILE A 12 -2.50 -0.69 4.33
C ILE A 12 -3.89 -0.07 4.14
N LYS A 13 -4.94 -0.89 4.05
CA LYS A 13 -6.32 -0.40 3.93
C LYS A 13 -6.72 0.45 5.14
N GLN A 14 -6.52 -0.06 6.35
CA GLN A 14 -6.86 0.67 7.57
C GLN A 14 -6.14 2.03 7.66
N ALA A 15 -4.90 2.11 7.22
CA ALA A 15 -4.09 3.32 7.34
C ALA A 15 -4.35 4.35 6.24
N LEU A 16 -4.75 3.93 5.04
CA LEU A 16 -4.75 4.78 3.84
C LEU A 16 -6.13 4.94 3.19
N GLU A 17 -7.05 4.00 3.37
CA GLU A 17 -8.38 4.06 2.77
C GLU A 17 -9.26 5.07 3.52
N ASN A 18 -9.93 5.95 2.77
CA ASN A 18 -10.84 6.95 3.32
C ASN A 18 -11.91 7.32 2.27
N GLU A 19 -12.90 8.12 2.66
CA GLU A 19 -14.03 8.49 1.78
C GLU A 19 -13.61 9.16 0.45
N ARG A 20 -12.40 9.73 0.38
CA ARG A 20 -11.87 10.42 -0.79
C ARG A 20 -10.84 9.61 -1.56
N THR A 21 -10.42 8.44 -1.06
CA THR A 21 -9.37 7.64 -1.69
C THR A 21 -9.74 6.17 -1.72
N MET A 22 -9.90 5.65 -2.92
CA MET A 22 -10.11 4.22 -3.15
C MET A 22 -8.78 3.49 -3.18
N ILE A 23 -8.70 2.36 -2.48
CA ILE A 23 -7.53 1.49 -2.46
C ILE A 23 -7.90 0.08 -2.92
N LEU A 24 -7.22 -0.41 -3.95
CA LEU A 24 -7.29 -1.79 -4.40
C LEU A 24 -5.92 -2.44 -4.24
N ILE A 25 -5.88 -3.61 -3.61
CA ILE A 25 -4.64 -4.30 -3.29
C ILE A 25 -4.70 -5.69 -3.92
N GLU A 26 -3.68 -6.04 -4.69
CA GLU A 26 -3.53 -7.36 -5.29
C GLU A 26 -2.16 -7.98 -4.91
N PRO A 27 -2.10 -9.30 -4.71
CA PRO A 27 -0.82 -9.97 -4.51
C PRO A 27 0.00 -9.93 -5.78
N ILE A 28 1.29 -9.68 -5.64
CA ILE A 28 2.25 -9.85 -6.73
C ILE A 28 3.44 -10.69 -6.24
N LYS A 29 4.15 -11.31 -7.19
CA LYS A 29 5.40 -12.02 -6.90
C LYS A 29 6.56 -11.16 -7.40
N MET A 30 7.42 -10.71 -6.48
CA MET A 30 8.64 -10.00 -6.83
C MET A 30 9.84 -10.88 -6.51
N ALA A 31 10.39 -11.53 -7.53
CA ALA A 31 11.43 -12.54 -7.41
C ALA A 31 11.06 -13.64 -6.38
N LEU A 32 11.75 -13.67 -5.24
CA LEU A 32 11.55 -14.62 -4.14
C LEU A 32 10.80 -14.02 -2.94
N MET A 33 10.37 -12.76 -3.03
CA MET A 33 9.70 -12.05 -1.93
C MET A 33 8.20 -11.97 -2.15
N GLU A 34 7.45 -12.07 -1.07
CA GLU A 34 6.05 -11.70 -1.05
C GLU A 34 5.92 -10.19 -1.22
N ALA A 35 5.03 -9.77 -2.12
CA ALA A 35 4.79 -8.36 -2.37
C ALA A 35 3.30 -8.11 -2.66
N LEU A 36 2.92 -6.84 -2.57
CA LEU A 36 1.59 -6.34 -2.89
C LEU A 36 1.73 -5.21 -3.90
N ARG A 37 0.79 -5.15 -4.85
CA ARG A 37 0.56 -3.97 -5.67
C ARG A 37 -0.63 -3.23 -5.11
N VAL A 38 -0.39 -1.99 -4.71
CA VAL A 38 -1.37 -1.09 -4.11
C VAL A 38 -1.78 -0.06 -5.14
N HIS A 39 -2.98 -0.18 -5.65
CA HIS A 39 -3.61 0.81 -6.52
C HIS A 39 -4.31 1.85 -5.67
N VAL A 40 -3.90 3.11 -5.83
CA VAL A 40 -4.46 4.24 -5.11
C VAL A 40 -5.14 5.15 -6.13
N GLN A 41 -6.39 5.54 -5.85
CA GLN A 41 -7.12 6.48 -6.67
C GLN A 41 -7.83 7.50 -5.78
N PRO A 42 -7.23 8.69 -5.62
CA PRO A 42 -7.89 9.81 -4.97
C PRO A 42 -9.01 10.39 -5.84
N LYS A 43 -10.00 11.01 -5.19
CA LYS A 43 -11.12 11.67 -5.87
C LYS A 43 -10.61 12.81 -6.73
N GLY A 44 -10.88 12.75 -8.04
CA GLY A 44 -10.46 13.76 -9.01
C GLY A 44 -9.07 13.53 -9.60
N GLU A 45 -8.33 12.54 -9.10
CA GLU A 45 -6.97 12.22 -9.55
C GLU A 45 -6.91 10.92 -10.35
N LYS A 46 -5.87 10.79 -11.18
CA LYS A 46 -5.62 9.53 -11.90
C LYS A 46 -5.16 8.45 -10.93
N ARG A 47 -5.65 7.22 -11.14
CA ARG A 47 -5.17 6.04 -10.41
C ARG A 47 -3.68 5.82 -10.66
N ARG A 48 -2.93 5.48 -9.61
CA ARG A 48 -1.52 5.06 -9.69
C ARG A 48 -1.29 3.81 -8.87
N SER A 49 -0.28 3.03 -9.26
CA SER A 49 0.05 1.74 -8.64
C SER A 49 1.41 1.81 -7.95
N PHE A 50 1.48 1.19 -6.77
CA PHE A 50 2.64 1.19 -5.92
C PHE A 50 2.96 -0.23 -5.48
N ASP A 51 4.08 -0.74 -5.94
CA ASP A 51 4.58 -2.04 -5.51
C ASP A 51 5.29 -1.89 -4.15
N THR A 52 4.98 -2.78 -3.21
CA THR A 52 5.54 -2.83 -1.86
C THR A 52 5.84 -4.26 -1.44
N ILE A 53 6.98 -4.47 -0.80
CA ILE A 53 7.38 -5.78 -0.27
C ILE A 53 6.64 -6.01 1.05
N VAL A 54 6.17 -7.23 1.28
CA VAL A 54 5.58 -7.63 2.56
C VAL A 54 6.73 -7.86 3.56
N PRO A 55 6.84 -7.09 4.65
CA PRO A 55 7.96 -7.26 5.57
C PRO A 55 7.90 -8.61 6.28
N THR A 56 9.04 -9.28 6.39
CA THR A 56 9.16 -10.59 7.05
C THR A 56 9.01 -10.50 8.58
N GLU A 57 9.47 -9.40 9.16
CA GLU A 57 9.38 -9.15 10.60
C GLU A 57 8.19 -8.24 10.94
N LYS A 58 7.30 -8.71 11.80
CA LYS A 58 6.07 -7.99 12.21
C LYS A 58 6.34 -6.58 12.75
N GLY A 59 7.46 -6.37 13.44
CA GLY A 59 7.85 -5.05 13.97
C GLY A 59 8.11 -3.99 12.90
N ASN A 60 8.33 -4.40 11.65
CA ASN A 60 8.63 -3.48 10.54
C ASN A 60 7.39 -3.10 9.72
N TRP A 61 6.20 -3.60 10.07
CA TRP A 61 5.00 -3.42 9.26
C TRP A 61 4.51 -1.97 9.28
N ASP A 62 4.45 -1.35 10.46
CA ASP A 62 4.04 0.05 10.59
C ASP A 62 4.99 1.01 9.88
N VAL A 63 6.29 0.72 9.93
CA VAL A 63 7.32 1.48 9.22
C VAL A 63 7.13 1.37 7.71
N ALA A 64 6.84 0.16 7.21
CA ALA A 64 6.60 -0.08 5.80
C ALA A 64 5.33 0.63 5.29
N VAL A 65 4.23 0.63 6.07
CA VAL A 65 3.02 1.41 5.76
C VAL A 65 3.32 2.91 5.73
N LYS A 66 4.08 3.44 6.70
CA LYS A 66 4.47 4.85 6.74
C LYS A 66 5.30 5.24 5.52
N ASN A 67 6.25 4.40 5.12
CA ASN A 67 7.08 4.63 3.94
C ASN A 67 6.24 4.60 2.65
N LEU A 68 5.31 3.65 2.54
CA LEU A 68 4.36 3.59 1.43
C LEU A 68 3.52 4.88 1.33
N ARG A 69 2.96 5.34 2.46
CA ARG A 69 2.20 6.60 2.55
C ARG A 69 3.01 7.79 2.04
N THR A 70 4.24 7.95 2.54
CA THR A 70 5.13 9.04 2.12
C THR A 70 5.38 9.00 0.61
N ARG A 71 5.63 7.81 0.05
CA ARG A 71 5.84 7.63 -1.40
C ARG A 71 4.59 7.96 -2.21
N ILE A 72 3.41 7.55 -1.75
CA ILE A 72 2.13 7.88 -2.41
C ILE A 72 1.95 9.39 -2.47
N ASN A 73 2.07 10.07 -1.32
CA ASN A 73 1.89 11.51 -1.23
C ASN A 73 2.92 12.28 -2.06
N HIS A 74 4.17 11.82 -2.09
CA HIS A 74 5.19 12.41 -2.96
C HIS A 74 4.81 12.32 -4.45
N VAL A 75 4.29 11.17 -4.89
CA VAL A 75 3.93 10.96 -6.31
C VAL A 75 2.71 11.77 -6.74
N TYR A 76 1.77 12.03 -5.83
CA TYR A 76 0.63 12.92 -6.08
C TYR A 76 0.94 14.41 -5.85
N GLY A 77 2.08 14.75 -5.24
CA GLY A 77 2.48 16.12 -4.98
C GLY A 77 1.77 16.78 -3.79
N GLU A 78 0.93 16.04 -3.06
CA GLU A 78 0.19 16.52 -1.89
C GLU A 78 -0.10 15.39 -0.90
N LYS A 79 -0.66 15.73 0.27
CA LYS A 79 -1.03 14.75 1.30
C LYS A 79 -2.41 14.16 1.02
N VAL A 80 -2.45 13.13 0.18
CA VAL A 80 -3.68 12.50 -0.29
C VAL A 80 -4.17 11.39 0.63
N VAL A 81 -3.23 10.67 1.24
CA VAL A 81 -3.48 9.61 2.23
C VAL A 81 -2.73 9.89 3.51
#